data_AF-A0A6G1R8X8-F1
#
_entry.id   AF-A0A6G1R8X8-F1
#
_cell.length_a   1.000
_cell.length_b   1.000
_cell.length_c   1.000
_cell.angle_alpha   90.00
_cell.angle_beta   90.00
_cell.angle_gamma   90.00
#
_symmetry.space_group_name_H-M   'P 1'
#
loop_
_entity.id
_entity.type
_entity.pdbx_description
1 polymer ?
#
loop_
_entity_poly.entity_id
_entity_poly.type
_entity_poly.pdbx_seq_one_letter_code
_entity_poly.pdbx_strand_id
1 'polypeptide(L)'
;MMTRDYLSVKVWDLNMENRPVETYQVHEYLRSKLCSLYENDCIFDKFECCWNGSDSAIMTGSYNNFFRMFDRNTRRDITLEASRESSKPRAILKPRKVCTGGKRKKDEISVDSLDFNKKILHTAWHPMENIIAVAATNNLYIFQDKIN
;
A
#
# COMPACT_ATOMS: atom_id res chain seq x y z
N MET A 1 1.74 18.29 4.45
CA MET A 1 1.70 17.25 5.51
C MET A 1 0.95 16.01 4.99
N MET A 2 1.28 14.81 5.47
CA MET A 2 0.55 13.57 5.13
C MET A 2 0.04 12.89 6.40
N THR A 3 -1.17 12.34 6.33
CA THR A 3 -1.74 11.52 7.40
C THR A 3 -2.30 10.23 6.82
N ARG A 4 -2.17 9.13 7.56
CA ARG A 4 -2.76 7.85 7.21
C ARG A 4 -3.81 7.48 8.25
N ASP A 5 -5.06 7.27 7.80
CA ASP A 5 -6.06 6.56 8.58
C ASP A 5 -6.18 5.11 8.08
N TYR A 6 -7.04 4.30 8.72
CA TYR A 6 -7.14 2.89 8.37
C TYR A 6 -7.48 2.67 6.89
N LEU A 7 -8.43 3.44 6.34
CA LEU A 7 -8.94 3.24 4.99
C LEU A 7 -8.17 4.03 3.93
N SER A 8 -7.57 5.14 4.30
CA SER A 8 -7.10 6.15 3.35
C SER A 8 -5.81 6.86 3.77
N VAL A 9 -5.07 7.34 2.77
CA VAL A 9 -4.01 8.34 2.95
C VAL A 9 -4.57 9.69 2.54
N LYS A 10 -4.27 10.73 3.32
CA LYS A 10 -4.70 12.11 3.07
C LYS A 10 -3.50 13.05 3.02
N VAL A 11 -3.49 13.92 2.03
CA VAL A 11 -2.50 15.00 1.89
C VAL A 11 -3.15 16.31 2.30
N TRP A 12 -2.41 17.08 3.10
CA TRP A 12 -2.85 18.34 3.67
C TRP A 12 -1.91 19.47 3.25
N ASP A 13 -2.51 20.57 2.85
CA ASP A 13 -1.83 21.86 2.76
C ASP A 13 -1.82 22.49 4.16
N LEU A 14 -0.64 22.91 4.62
CA LEU A 14 -0.49 23.53 5.94
C LEU A 14 -1.22 24.88 6.04
N ASN A 15 -1.45 25.56 4.92
CA ASN A 15 -2.22 26.80 4.86
C ASN A 15 -3.74 26.54 4.80
N MET A 16 -4.18 25.30 4.54
CA MET A 16 -5.59 24.92 4.45
C MET A 16 -5.86 23.71 5.36
N GLU A 17 -6.15 23.98 6.63
CA GLU A 17 -6.38 22.95 7.65
C GLU A 17 -7.81 22.39 7.69
N ASN A 18 -8.76 23.01 6.98
CA ASN A 18 -10.18 22.65 7.07
C ASN A 18 -10.54 21.33 6.34
N ARG A 19 -9.73 20.89 5.38
CA ARG A 19 -9.95 19.63 4.64
C ARG A 19 -8.65 19.17 3.96
N PRO A 20 -8.51 17.86 3.70
CA PRO A 20 -7.40 17.37 2.89
C PRO A 20 -7.52 17.85 1.43
N VAL A 21 -6.37 18.10 0.81
CA VAL A 21 -6.26 18.48 -0.61
C VAL A 21 -6.40 17.24 -1.50
N GLU A 22 -5.85 16.11 -1.06
CA GLU A 22 -5.92 14.83 -1.77
C GLU A 22 -6.28 13.71 -0.80
N THR A 23 -7.04 12.73 -1.27
CA THR A 23 -7.42 11.54 -0.49
C THR A 23 -7.31 10.31 -1.37
N TYR A 24 -6.50 9.35 -0.92
CA TYR A 24 -6.20 8.11 -1.62
C TYR A 24 -6.78 6.93 -0.86
N GLN A 25 -7.66 6.17 -1.51
CA GLN A 25 -8.29 5.00 -0.91
C GLN A 25 -7.33 3.81 -0.94
N VAL A 26 -7.01 3.26 0.22
CA VAL A 26 -6.04 2.15 0.34
C VAL A 26 -6.77 0.84 0.63
N HIS A 27 -7.70 0.87 1.59
CA HIS A 27 -8.40 -0.32 2.09
C HIS A 27 -9.92 -0.26 1.84
N GLU A 28 -10.39 0.44 0.80
CA GLU A 28 -11.83 0.53 0.52
C GLU A 28 -12.47 -0.86 0.33
N TYR A 29 -11.71 -1.82 -0.21
CA TYR A 29 -12.14 -3.21 -0.36
C TYR A 29 -12.35 -3.95 0.98
N LEU A 30 -11.88 -3.41 2.11
CA LEU A 30 -12.09 -3.92 3.46
C LEU A 30 -13.27 -3.26 4.18
N ARG A 31 -13.94 -2.28 3.57
CA ARG A 31 -15.02 -1.53 4.22
C ARG A 31 -16.16 -2.41 4.74
N SER A 32 -16.51 -3.47 4.01
CA SER A 32 -17.53 -4.44 4.44
C SER A 32 -17.05 -5.40 5.53
N LYS A 33 -15.75 -5.43 5.84
CA LYS A 33 -15.12 -6.30 6.83
C LYS A 33 -14.77 -5.58 8.13
N LEU A 34 -15.10 -4.28 8.27
CA LEU A 34 -14.71 -3.47 9.42
C LEU A 34 -15.12 -4.06 10.77
N CYS A 35 -16.30 -4.66 10.89
CA CYS A 35 -16.72 -5.32 12.14
C CYS A 35 -15.77 -6.48 12.50
N SER A 36 -15.46 -7.34 11.54
CA SER A 36 -14.53 -8.47 11.75
C SER A 36 -13.09 -8.00 12.01
N LEU A 37 -12.67 -6.90 11.41
CA LEU A 37 -11.36 -6.29 11.63
C LEU A 37 -11.25 -5.64 13.01
N TYR A 38 -12.36 -5.13 13.54
CA TYR A 38 -12.45 -4.64 14.90
C TYR A 38 -12.38 -5.79 15.91
N GLU A 39 -13.13 -6.87 15.69
CA GLU A 39 -13.11 -8.06 16.57
C GLU A 39 -11.74 -8.74 16.66
N ASN A 40 -10.93 -8.66 15.60
CA ASN A 40 -9.59 -9.24 15.54
C ASN A 40 -8.47 -8.22 15.78
N ASP A 41 -8.77 -7.04 16.33
CA ASP A 41 -7.84 -5.92 16.59
C ASP A 41 -7.05 -5.39 15.37
N CYS A 42 -7.27 -5.94 14.17
CA CYS A 42 -6.60 -5.54 12.93
C CYS A 42 -6.88 -4.08 12.59
N ILE A 43 -8.05 -3.54 12.96
CA ILE A 43 -8.38 -2.13 12.72
C ILE A 43 -7.40 -1.16 13.41
N PHE A 44 -6.69 -1.61 14.46
CA PHE A 44 -5.73 -0.80 15.21
C PHE A 44 -4.30 -0.89 14.66
N ASP A 45 -4.07 -1.66 13.59
CA ASP A 45 -2.78 -1.71 12.92
C ASP A 45 -2.35 -0.33 12.40
N LYS A 46 -1.14 0.09 12.78
CA LYS A 46 -0.57 1.39 12.42
C LYS A 46 0.29 1.27 11.17
N PHE A 47 -0.35 1.46 10.02
CA PHE A 47 0.35 1.49 8.73
C PHE A 47 1.08 2.82 8.54
N GLU A 48 2.37 2.76 8.24
CA GLU A 48 3.13 3.95 7.85
C GLU A 48 2.87 4.33 6.39
N CYS A 49 3.21 5.57 6.09
CA CYS A 49 3.22 6.10 4.72
C CYS A 49 4.44 7.00 4.56
N CYS A 50 5.02 7.01 3.36
CA CYS A 50 6.17 7.83 3.04
C CYS A 50 6.03 8.47 1.65
N TRP A 51 6.68 9.61 1.50
CA TRP A 51 6.83 10.32 0.23
C TRP A 51 8.00 9.73 -0.56
N ASN A 52 7.95 9.84 -1.88
CA ASN A 52 9.18 9.78 -2.67
C ASN A 52 9.96 11.10 -2.54
N GLY A 53 11.23 11.11 -2.99
CA GLY A 53 12.10 12.27 -2.85
C GLY A 53 11.60 13.59 -3.47
N SER A 54 10.71 13.51 -4.47
CA SER A 54 10.15 14.67 -5.17
C SER A 54 8.71 15.02 -4.73
N ASP A 55 8.20 14.39 -3.68
CA ASP A 55 6.82 14.48 -3.20
C ASP A 55 5.75 14.20 -4.26
N SER A 56 6.09 13.61 -5.41
CA SER A 56 5.18 13.33 -6.52
C SER A 56 4.46 11.99 -6.39
N ALA A 57 4.94 11.12 -5.49
CA ALA A 57 4.35 9.81 -5.23
C ALA A 57 4.34 9.50 -3.73
N ILE A 58 3.38 8.68 -3.34
CA ILE A 58 3.17 8.24 -1.96
C ILE A 58 3.21 6.71 -1.94
N MET A 59 3.88 6.13 -0.94
CA MET A 59 3.86 4.70 -0.67
C MET A 59 3.31 4.43 0.73
N THR A 60 2.61 3.30 0.88
CA THR A 60 2.07 2.85 2.16
C THR A 60 1.83 1.34 2.16
N GLY A 61 1.89 0.72 3.33
CA GLY A 61 1.65 -0.71 3.49
C GLY A 61 0.17 -1.09 3.56
N SER A 62 -0.07 -2.39 3.50
CA SER A 62 -1.37 -3.06 3.57
C SER A 62 -1.22 -4.52 4.04
N TYR A 63 -2.31 -5.29 4.00
CA TYR A 63 -2.34 -6.71 4.34
C TYR A 63 -1.93 -7.60 3.16
N ASN A 64 -1.79 -8.90 3.41
CA ASN A 64 -1.35 -9.90 2.45
C ASN A 64 0.02 -9.59 1.80
N ASN A 65 0.93 -8.98 2.57
CA ASN A 65 2.21 -8.43 2.09
C ASN A 65 2.04 -7.45 0.92
N PHE A 66 0.91 -6.75 0.85
CA PHE A 66 0.71 -5.72 -0.14
C PHE A 66 1.22 -4.37 0.34
N PHE A 67 1.77 -3.64 -0.61
CA PHE A 67 2.02 -2.21 -0.47
C PHE A 67 1.39 -1.50 -1.66
N ARG A 68 0.94 -0.28 -1.44
CA ARG A 68 0.33 0.57 -2.46
C ARG A 68 1.22 1.74 -2.75
N MET A 69 1.24 2.13 -4.00
CA MET A 69 1.89 3.35 -4.48
C MET A 69 0.86 4.19 -5.22
N PHE A 70 0.86 5.48 -4.94
CA PHE A 70 -0.04 6.47 -5.52
C PHE A 70 0.79 7.54 -6.21
N ASP A 71 0.56 7.76 -7.49
CA ASP A 71 1.12 8.87 -8.25
C ASP A 71 0.18 10.07 -8.12
N ARG A 72 0.69 11.19 -7.61
CA ARG A 72 -0.10 12.39 -7.36
C ARG A 72 -0.42 13.17 -8.63
N ASN A 73 0.48 13.12 -9.62
CA ASN A 73 0.34 13.82 -10.89
C ASN A 73 -0.67 13.11 -11.80
N THR A 74 -0.54 11.79 -11.93
CA THR A 74 -1.40 11.00 -12.82
C THR A 74 -2.66 10.49 -12.14
N ARG A 75 -2.74 10.60 -10.80
CA ARG A 75 -3.80 10.02 -9.96
C ARG A 75 -3.98 8.52 -10.16
N ARG A 76 -2.92 7.83 -10.62
CA ARG A 76 -2.90 6.38 -10.77
C ARG A 76 -2.39 5.75 -9.49
N ASP A 77 -2.92 4.59 -9.20
CA ASP A 77 -2.49 3.77 -8.09
C ASP A 77 -2.16 2.35 -8.53
N ILE A 78 -1.24 1.74 -7.80
CA ILE A 78 -0.82 0.37 -8.03
C ILE A 78 -0.69 -0.35 -6.68
N THR A 79 -1.07 -1.61 -6.66
CA THR A 79 -0.83 -2.51 -5.53
C THR A 79 0.18 -3.56 -5.96
N LEU A 80 1.24 -3.70 -5.16
CA LEU A 80 2.32 -4.66 -5.38
C LEU A 80 2.43 -5.59 -4.18
N GLU A 81 3.10 -6.72 -4.35
CA GLU A 81 3.24 -7.76 -3.33
C GLU A 81 4.71 -8.01 -3.02
N ALA A 82 5.06 -8.02 -1.74
CA ALA A 82 6.37 -8.40 -1.25
C ALA A 82 6.35 -9.88 -0.80
N SER A 83 6.60 -10.79 -1.73
CA SER A 83 6.73 -12.23 -1.44
C SER A 83 7.92 -12.87 -2.14
N ARG A 84 8.49 -13.92 -1.55
CA ARG A 84 9.71 -14.58 -2.07
C ARG A 84 9.45 -15.24 -3.43
N GLU A 85 8.24 -15.74 -3.63
CA GLU A 85 7.79 -16.40 -4.85
C GLU A 85 7.62 -15.41 -6.01
N SER A 86 7.16 -14.19 -5.71
CA SER A 86 6.94 -13.12 -6.70
C SER A 86 8.19 -12.25 -6.93
N SER A 87 9.08 -12.17 -5.94
CA SER A 87 10.24 -11.26 -5.91
C SER A 87 11.57 -11.98 -6.12
N LYS A 88 11.69 -12.77 -7.20
CA LYS A 88 13.00 -13.31 -7.60
C LYS A 88 13.97 -12.18 -7.96
N PRO A 89 15.30 -12.35 -7.82
CA PRO A 89 16.27 -11.32 -8.21
C PRO A 89 16.00 -10.81 -9.63
N ARG A 90 15.88 -9.49 -9.79
CA ARG A 90 15.57 -8.79 -11.05
C ARG A 90 14.19 -9.10 -11.66
N ALA A 91 13.28 -9.74 -10.92
CA ALA A 91 11.91 -9.93 -11.38
C ALA A 91 11.14 -8.61 -11.38
N ILE A 92 10.34 -8.41 -12.42
CA ILE A 92 9.40 -7.29 -12.49
C ILE A 92 8.17 -7.67 -11.67
N LEU A 93 7.84 -6.85 -10.68
CA LEU A 93 6.64 -7.05 -9.87
C LEU A 93 5.39 -6.85 -10.73
N LYS A 94 4.40 -7.74 -10.55
CA LYS A 94 3.12 -7.65 -11.24
C LYS A 94 2.09 -6.94 -10.35
N PRO A 95 1.31 -5.99 -10.90
CA PRO A 95 0.20 -5.40 -10.18
C PRO A 95 -0.76 -6.47 -9.66
N ARG A 96 -1.22 -6.30 -8.41
CA ARG A 96 -2.27 -7.12 -7.79
C ARG A 96 -3.56 -6.32 -7.71
N LYS A 97 -4.69 -7.00 -7.86
CA LYS A 97 -6.02 -6.39 -7.69
C LYS A 97 -6.86 -7.22 -6.75
N VAL A 98 -7.44 -6.54 -5.77
CA VAL A 98 -8.34 -7.13 -4.78
C VAL A 98 -9.78 -6.85 -5.19
N CYS A 99 -10.64 -7.86 -5.11
CA CYS A 99 -12.03 -7.78 -5.55
C CYS A 99 -13.01 -8.15 -4.44
N THR A 100 -14.04 -7.32 -4.27
CA THR A 100 -15.16 -7.50 -3.35
C THR A 100 -16.32 -8.20 -4.06
N GLY A 101 -16.28 -9.53 -4.17
CA GLY A 101 -17.35 -10.34 -4.76
C GLY A 101 -17.41 -10.36 -6.30
N GLY A 102 -18.05 -11.39 -6.88
CA GLY A 102 -18.27 -11.58 -8.32
C GLY A 102 -17.45 -12.71 -8.99
N LYS A 103 -17.61 -12.88 -10.32
CA LYS A 103 -16.82 -13.83 -11.12
C LYS A 103 -15.34 -13.39 -11.12
N ARG A 104 -14.55 -14.07 -10.30
CA ARG A 104 -13.10 -13.89 -10.16
C ARG A 104 -12.41 -14.04 -11.52
N LYS A 105 -11.68 -13.01 -11.96
CA LYS A 105 -10.70 -13.19 -13.04
C LYS A 105 -9.49 -13.97 -12.50
N LYS A 106 -8.82 -14.72 -13.38
CA LYS A 106 -7.74 -15.66 -13.02
C LYS A 106 -6.63 -15.06 -12.13
N ASP A 107 -6.39 -13.75 -12.24
CA ASP A 107 -5.32 -13.04 -11.52
C ASP A 107 -5.81 -12.10 -10.40
N GLU A 108 -7.11 -12.05 -10.13
CA GLU A 108 -7.69 -11.24 -9.05
C GLU A 108 -7.71 -12.01 -7.71
N ILE A 109 -7.52 -11.28 -6.62
CA ILE A 109 -7.47 -11.83 -5.26
C ILE A 109 -8.78 -11.47 -4.55
N SER A 110 -9.47 -12.48 -4.01
CA SER A 110 -10.68 -12.23 -3.23
C SER A 110 -10.32 -11.56 -1.92
N VAL A 111 -11.15 -10.62 -1.47
CA VAL A 111 -11.02 -10.03 -0.12
C VAL A 111 -11.04 -11.11 0.97
N ASP A 112 -11.83 -12.17 0.79
CA ASP A 112 -11.92 -13.27 1.76
C ASP A 112 -10.66 -14.16 1.77
N SER A 113 -9.76 -14.00 0.80
CA SER A 113 -8.50 -14.76 0.72
C SER A 113 -7.30 -13.95 1.21
N LEU A 114 -7.50 -12.76 1.76
CA LEU A 114 -6.41 -11.94 2.28
C LEU A 114 -5.90 -12.50 3.61
N ASP A 115 -4.59 -12.57 3.74
CA ASP A 115 -3.92 -12.91 4.99
C ASP A 115 -3.62 -11.64 5.81
N PHE A 116 -4.37 -11.44 6.89
CA PHE A 116 -4.24 -10.27 7.77
C PHE A 116 -3.02 -10.34 8.70
N ASN A 117 -2.40 -11.51 8.87
CA ASN A 117 -1.14 -11.62 9.62
C ASN A 117 0.06 -11.14 8.80
N LYS A 118 -0.06 -11.19 7.46
CA LYS A 118 0.93 -10.66 6.52
C LYS A 118 0.74 -9.18 6.31
N LYS A 119 1.13 -8.37 7.29
CA LYS A 119 1.01 -6.91 7.24
C LYS A 119 2.35 -6.24 6.95
N ILE A 120 2.35 -5.28 6.04
CA ILE A 120 3.45 -4.34 5.83
C ILE A 120 3.13 -3.11 6.65
N LEU A 121 3.75 -2.97 7.82
CA LEU A 121 3.55 -1.81 8.70
C LEU A 121 4.57 -0.70 8.40
N HIS A 122 5.79 -1.08 8.04
CA HIS A 122 6.91 -0.19 7.85
C HIS A 122 7.40 -0.22 6.40
N THR A 123 7.57 0.97 5.83
CA THR A 123 8.11 1.16 4.49
C THR A 123 8.93 2.43 4.42
N ALA A 124 10.01 2.43 3.66
CA ALA A 124 10.83 3.61 3.42
C ALA A 124 11.07 3.80 1.92
N TRP A 125 11.20 5.05 1.50
CA TRP A 125 11.61 5.44 0.16
C TRP A 125 12.93 6.19 0.24
N HIS A 126 13.88 5.85 -0.63
CA HIS A 126 15.14 6.58 -0.74
C HIS A 126 14.89 8.05 -1.13
N PRO A 127 15.57 9.03 -0.50
CA PRO A 127 15.25 10.45 -0.68
C PRO A 127 15.63 11.01 -2.05
N MET A 128 16.47 10.33 -2.83
CA MET A 128 16.95 10.83 -4.12
C MET A 128 16.78 9.83 -5.27
N GLU A 129 16.47 8.57 -4.97
CA GLU A 129 16.45 7.50 -5.97
C GLU A 129 15.14 6.72 -5.90
N ASN A 130 14.79 6.05 -6.99
CA ASN A 130 13.61 5.18 -7.05
C ASN A 130 13.91 3.80 -6.44
N ILE A 131 14.33 3.83 -5.17
CA ILE A 131 14.60 2.66 -4.34
C ILE A 131 13.66 2.70 -3.15
N ILE A 132 12.96 1.58 -2.90
CA ILE A 132 12.07 1.41 -1.76
C ILE A 132 12.51 0.23 -0.92
N ALA A 133 12.33 0.36 0.39
CA ALA A 133 12.52 -0.69 1.38
C ALA A 133 11.17 -1.05 1.99
N VAL A 134 10.82 -2.33 1.98
CA VAL A 134 9.53 -2.84 2.45
C VAL A 134 9.78 -3.96 3.45
N ALA A 135 9.36 -3.76 4.71
CA ALA A 135 9.43 -4.79 5.73
C ALA A 135 8.16 -5.64 5.70
N ALA A 136 8.30 -6.92 5.36
CA ALA A 136 7.20 -7.86 5.26
C ALA A 136 7.49 -9.11 6.09
N THR A 137 6.74 -9.26 7.19
CA THR A 137 6.93 -10.34 8.17
C THR A 137 8.38 -10.40 8.66
N ASN A 138 9.16 -11.40 8.23
CA ASN A 138 10.53 -11.65 8.68
C ASN A 138 11.58 -11.25 7.63
N ASN A 139 11.17 -10.61 6.54
CA ASN A 139 12.04 -10.26 5.41
C ASN A 139 12.04 -8.75 5.17
N LEU A 140 13.19 -8.22 4.79
CA LEU A 140 13.34 -6.88 4.24
C LEU A 140 13.53 -6.97 2.73
N TYR A 141 12.59 -6.40 1.97
CA TYR A 141 12.66 -6.34 0.51
C TYR A 141 13.17 -4.97 0.07
N ILE A 142 14.15 -4.97 -0.83
CA ILE A 142 14.61 -3.78 -1.53
C ILE A 142 14.16 -3.89 -2.98
N PHE A 143 13.35 -2.93 -3.42
CA PHE A 143 12.95 -2.82 -4.81
C PHE A 143 13.54 -1.54 -5.38
N GLN A 144 14.00 -1.62 -6.62
CA GLN A 144 14.51 -0.48 -7.35
C GLN A 144 13.94 -0.49 -8.77
N ASP A 145 13.75 0.68 -9.34
CA ASP A 145 13.45 0.77 -10.77
C ASP A 145 14.64 0.26 -11.59
N LYS A 146 14.38 -0.12 -12.85
CA LYS A 146 15.46 -0.51 -13.76
C LYS A 146 16.36 0.71 -13.99
N ILE A 147 17.58 0.63 -13.45
CA ILE A 147 18.67 1.51 -13.86
C ILE A 147 18.98 1.13 -15.32
N ASN A 148 18.70 2.05 -16.26
CA ASN A 148 19.16 1.93 -17.64
C ASN A 148 20.67 2.12 -17.71
#